data_AF-A0A6G9YGT8-F1
#
_entry.id   AF-A0A6G9YGT8-F1
#
_cell.length_a   1.000
_cell.length_b   1.000
_cell.length_c   1.000
_cell.angle_alpha   90.00
_cell.angle_beta   90.00
_cell.angle_gamma   90.00
#
_symmetry.space_group_name_H-M   'P 1'
#
loop_
_entity.id
_entity.type
_entity.pdbx_description
1 polymer ?
#
loop_
_entity_poly.entity_id
_entity_poly.type
_entity_poly.pdbx_seq_one_letter_code
_entity_poly.pdbx_strand_id
1 'polypeptide(L)'
;MRVKPQRPGTRHAVGDGLKVHRRTMRLDRRDHTVISLRPGTAIRFSTNRFHNTWHVLSDDRGAQLLARLLWGLSYQARPGTLVVIDQPFLAPTPFDADPADPIVLLPNWFGNLTATAARELRHRLPLRGPSEGTVRWRSFGLSQDYWAGRPDWRWRAERGTTSRRSGMIVLAPIDPDECRDWAVDVARMNTAERTSDHRYLGPWRHGYDGEVQIFRHFHQMVGVAARARRQVLDRPDGPPADPEGLRYAIWAESARIRGQHLRIRGRARYWTDLNEAAGLMLGPAGINFVSELQEVGAVEAYRRMRAAQVRGLDLRMLWAMDAVITGIDRAAVSPMRRRQLLTQLRALDRRESAG
;
A
#
# COMPACT_ATOMS: atom_id res chain seq x y z
N MET A 1 6.92 -34.39 -1.68
CA MET A 1 6.78 -34.43 -0.20
C MET A 1 5.69 -33.43 0.21
N ARG A 2 4.55 -33.88 0.76
CA ARG A 2 3.40 -33.02 1.09
C ARG A 2 3.77 -32.06 2.24
N VAL A 3 3.72 -30.75 1.97
CA VAL A 3 3.85 -29.71 3.01
C VAL A 3 2.68 -29.88 3.98
N LYS A 4 2.96 -30.28 5.23
CA LYS A 4 1.91 -30.36 6.26
C LYS A 4 1.34 -28.96 6.48
N PRO A 5 0.03 -28.73 6.21
CA PRO A 5 -0.58 -27.44 6.43
C PRO A 5 -0.50 -27.10 7.92
N GLN A 6 -0.13 -25.86 8.23
CA GLN A 6 -0.21 -25.35 9.60
C GLN A 6 -1.67 -25.43 10.10
N ARG A 7 -1.83 -25.79 11.39
CA ARG A 7 -3.12 -25.79 12.07
C ARG A 7 -3.74 -24.38 11.97
N PRO A 8 -5.06 -24.23 11.75
CA PRO A 8 -5.71 -22.95 11.44
C PRO A 8 -5.32 -21.80 12.38
N GLY A 9 -5.29 -22.04 13.69
CA GLY A 9 -4.93 -21.01 14.69
C GLY A 9 -3.48 -20.52 14.62
N THR A 10 -2.56 -21.28 14.02
CA THR A 10 -1.14 -20.89 13.90
C THR A 10 -0.82 -20.10 12.64
N ARG A 11 -1.71 -20.09 11.64
CA ARG A 11 -1.48 -19.41 10.34
C ARG A 11 -1.47 -17.89 10.45
N HIS A 12 -2.21 -17.38 11.43
CA HIS A 12 -2.32 -15.96 11.75
C HIS A 12 -1.63 -15.58 13.07
N ALA A 13 -0.96 -16.53 13.72
CA ALA A 13 -0.37 -16.30 15.04
C ALA A 13 0.85 -15.37 14.93
N VAL A 14 0.69 -14.16 15.49
CA VAL A 14 1.72 -13.14 15.67
C VAL A 14 1.95 -12.90 17.16
N GLY A 15 2.28 -13.97 17.88
CA GLY A 15 2.55 -13.93 19.32
C GLY A 15 4.04 -14.09 19.65
N ASP A 16 4.38 -13.96 20.93
CA ASP A 16 5.71 -14.33 21.40
C ASP A 16 5.99 -15.81 21.13
N GLY A 17 7.24 -16.12 20.77
CA GLY A 17 7.65 -17.46 20.39
C GLY A 17 7.14 -17.88 19.01
N LEU A 18 7.01 -16.93 18.09
CA LEU A 18 6.75 -17.18 16.67
C LEU A 18 7.72 -18.26 16.17
N LYS A 19 7.18 -19.30 15.52
CA LYS A 19 8.01 -20.35 14.91
C LYS A 19 8.43 -19.90 13.52
N VAL A 20 9.74 -19.81 13.28
CA VAL A 20 10.36 -19.45 12.00
C VAL A 20 11.24 -20.59 11.50
N HIS A 21 11.45 -20.70 10.20
CA HIS A 21 12.36 -21.70 9.61
C HIS A 21 13.79 -21.17 9.58
N ARG A 22 14.76 -22.07 9.81
CA ARG A 22 16.19 -21.79 9.72
C ARG A 22 16.81 -22.57 8.58
N ARG A 23 17.73 -21.94 7.85
CA ARG A 23 18.63 -22.56 6.87
C ARG A 23 20.03 -21.98 7.02
N THR A 24 21.02 -22.78 6.66
CA THR A 24 22.40 -22.32 6.49
C THR A 24 22.63 -22.11 5.01
N MET A 25 23.21 -20.96 4.65
CA MET A 25 23.55 -20.66 3.26
C MET A 25 24.96 -20.11 3.18
N ARG A 26 25.77 -20.66 2.29
CA ARG A 26 27.06 -20.06 1.95
C ARG A 26 26.84 -18.97 0.92
N LEU A 27 27.04 -17.72 1.32
CA LEU A 27 26.91 -16.52 0.49
C LEU A 27 28.21 -15.71 0.58
N ASP A 28 28.77 -15.32 -0.56
CA ASP A 28 30.07 -14.64 -0.68
C ASP A 28 31.16 -15.34 0.14
N ARG A 29 31.23 -16.66 -0.04
CA ARG A 29 32.15 -17.59 0.66
C ARG A 29 31.99 -17.64 2.18
N ARG A 30 30.96 -17.03 2.77
CA ARG A 30 30.68 -17.03 4.21
C ARG A 30 29.35 -17.71 4.54
N ASP A 31 29.31 -18.39 5.66
CA ASP A 31 28.08 -19.04 6.10
C ASP A 31 27.13 -18.01 6.73
N HIS A 32 25.88 -18.05 6.30
CA HIS A 32 24.80 -17.19 6.76
C HIS A 32 23.68 -18.04 7.35
N THR A 33 23.14 -17.59 8.48
CA THR A 33 21.92 -18.16 9.05
C THR A 33 20.72 -17.40 8.48
N VAL A 34 20.01 -18.03 7.55
CA VAL A 34 18.82 -17.46 6.91
C VAL A 34 17.57 -17.93 7.64
N ILE A 35 16.88 -16.97 8.24
CA ILE A 35 15.60 -17.13 8.93
C ILE A 35 14.49 -16.73 7.97
N SER A 36 13.46 -17.56 7.83
CA SER A 36 12.30 -17.27 6.99
C SER A 36 10.99 -17.58 7.69
N LEU A 37 9.90 -16.98 7.21
CA LEU A 37 8.55 -17.39 7.61
C LEU A 37 8.30 -18.86 7.25
N ARG A 38 7.40 -19.50 8.00
CA ARG A 38 7.02 -20.89 7.77
C ARG A 38 5.98 -20.97 6.64
N PRO A 39 6.01 -22.04 5.83
CA PRO A 39 4.89 -22.36 4.95
C PRO A 39 3.58 -22.41 5.74
N GLY A 40 2.53 -21.79 5.20
CA GLY A 40 1.22 -21.69 5.84
C GLY A 40 0.98 -20.39 6.61
N THR A 41 2.00 -19.54 6.85
CA THR A 41 1.77 -18.17 7.33
C THR A 41 0.89 -17.42 6.32
N ALA A 42 -0.22 -16.86 6.81
CA ALA A 42 -1.22 -16.19 5.97
C ALA A 42 -0.99 -14.69 5.79
N ILE A 43 -0.08 -14.11 6.57
CA ILE A 43 0.28 -12.69 6.51
C ILE A 43 1.00 -12.39 5.19
N ARG A 44 0.71 -11.25 4.58
CA ARG A 44 1.27 -10.84 3.29
C ARG A 44 1.86 -9.45 3.37
N PHE A 45 2.98 -9.27 2.70
CA PHE A 45 3.61 -7.98 2.50
C PHE A 45 3.61 -7.62 1.02
N SER A 46 3.82 -6.35 0.71
CA SER A 46 4.21 -5.89 -0.62
C SER A 46 5.32 -4.87 -0.47
N THR A 47 5.97 -4.51 -1.57
CA THR A 47 6.95 -3.43 -1.61
C THR A 47 6.76 -2.59 -2.86
N ASN A 48 7.04 -1.29 -2.79
CA ASN A 48 7.15 -0.42 -3.95
C ASN A 48 8.15 0.71 -3.69
N ARG A 49 8.37 1.55 -4.69
CA ARG A 49 9.07 2.83 -4.56
C ARG A 49 8.09 3.95 -4.86
N PHE A 50 7.92 4.88 -3.95
CA PHE A 50 7.10 6.07 -4.15
C PHE A 50 7.68 7.26 -3.40
N HIS A 51 7.61 8.47 -3.96
CA HIS A 51 8.28 9.67 -3.44
C HIS A 51 9.75 9.43 -3.00
N ASN A 52 10.52 8.75 -3.86
CA ASN A 52 11.92 8.36 -3.61
C ASN A 52 12.18 7.49 -2.37
N THR A 53 11.12 7.01 -1.71
CA THR A 53 11.16 6.17 -0.52
C THR A 53 10.84 4.72 -0.90
N TRP A 54 11.55 3.75 -0.30
CA TRP A 54 11.19 2.33 -0.44
C TRP A 54 10.18 1.95 0.64
N HIS A 55 9.07 1.37 0.22
CA HIS A 55 8.00 1.00 1.12
C HIS A 55 7.95 -0.51 1.40
N VAL A 56 7.65 -0.86 2.64
CA VAL A 56 7.11 -2.16 3.03
C VAL A 56 5.64 -1.98 3.39
N LEU A 57 4.76 -2.63 2.64
CA LEU A 57 3.31 -2.45 2.73
C LEU A 57 2.65 -3.69 3.34
N SER A 58 1.67 -3.51 4.24
CA SER A 58 0.87 -4.63 4.74
C SER A 58 -0.46 -4.18 5.39
N ASP A 59 -1.06 -5.04 6.21
CA ASP A 59 -2.15 -4.74 7.15
C ASP A 59 -1.62 -4.66 8.60
N ASP A 60 -2.50 -4.41 9.57
CA ASP A 60 -2.15 -4.35 10.99
C ASP A 60 -1.45 -5.63 11.49
N ARG A 61 -1.83 -6.80 10.98
CA ARG A 61 -1.19 -8.07 11.36
C ARG A 61 0.22 -8.19 10.80
N GLY A 62 0.45 -7.67 9.60
CA GLY A 62 1.77 -7.57 9.00
C GLY A 62 2.70 -6.64 9.76
N ALA A 63 2.21 -5.48 10.21
CA ALA A 63 2.96 -4.63 11.13
C ALA A 63 3.37 -5.41 12.39
N GLN A 64 2.44 -6.09 13.06
CA GLN A 64 2.76 -6.90 14.25
C GLN A 64 3.78 -8.01 13.98
N LEU A 65 3.70 -8.68 12.81
CA LEU A 65 4.69 -9.69 12.43
C LEU A 65 6.07 -9.06 12.18
N LEU A 66 6.15 -7.99 11.40
CA LEU A 66 7.41 -7.30 11.09
C LEU A 66 8.07 -6.77 12.36
N ALA A 67 7.29 -6.15 13.25
CA ALA A 67 7.76 -5.71 14.55
C ALA A 67 8.36 -6.86 15.37
N ARG A 68 7.72 -8.03 15.41
CA ARG A 68 8.28 -9.21 16.10
C ARG A 68 9.54 -9.75 15.47
N LEU A 69 9.65 -9.68 14.14
CA LEU A 69 10.86 -10.09 13.44
C LEU A 69 12.03 -9.16 13.78
N LEU A 70 11.83 -7.84 13.69
CA LEU A 70 12.81 -6.82 14.07
C LEU A 70 13.20 -6.94 15.55
N TRP A 71 12.21 -7.00 16.44
CA TRP A 71 12.44 -7.12 17.88
C TRP A 71 13.28 -8.37 18.19
N GLY A 72 12.85 -9.54 17.71
CA GLY A 72 13.61 -10.76 17.96
C GLY A 72 14.99 -10.75 17.31
N LEU A 73 15.17 -10.06 16.17
CA LEU A 73 16.48 -9.87 15.54
C LEU A 73 17.43 -9.11 16.45
N SER A 74 16.95 -8.05 17.12
CA SER A 74 17.78 -7.26 18.04
C SER A 74 18.36 -8.06 19.22
N TYR A 75 17.73 -9.17 19.63
CA TYR A 75 18.20 -10.01 20.73
C TYR A 75 18.90 -11.29 20.27
N GLN A 76 18.48 -11.86 19.13
CA GLN A 76 18.88 -13.22 18.74
C GLN A 76 19.85 -13.23 17.55
N ALA A 77 20.11 -12.08 16.92
CA ALA A 77 21.06 -12.01 15.81
C ALA A 77 22.47 -12.41 16.26
N ARG A 78 23.11 -13.19 15.39
CA ARG A 78 24.56 -13.47 15.40
C ARG A 78 25.17 -12.97 14.08
N PRO A 79 26.50 -12.80 13.98
CA PRO A 79 27.14 -12.53 12.69
C PRO A 79 26.64 -13.49 11.60
N GLY A 80 26.30 -12.95 10.43
CA GLY A 80 25.74 -13.72 9.30
C GLY A 80 24.24 -14.05 9.39
N THR A 81 23.50 -13.54 10.40
CA THR A 81 22.04 -13.73 10.46
C THR A 81 21.32 -12.83 9.46
N LEU A 82 20.39 -13.40 8.70
CA LEU A 82 19.48 -12.68 7.80
C LEU A 82 18.05 -13.15 8.05
N VAL A 83 17.08 -12.22 8.08
CA VAL A 83 15.66 -12.58 8.03
C VAL A 83 15.12 -12.27 6.64
N VAL A 84 14.45 -13.23 6.00
CA VAL A 84 13.97 -13.11 4.62
C VAL A 84 12.46 -13.35 4.56
N ILE A 85 11.77 -12.44 3.90
CA ILE A 85 10.36 -12.54 3.50
C ILE A 85 10.33 -12.51 1.97
N ASP A 86 10.01 -13.65 1.35
CA ASP A 86 10.07 -13.83 -0.10
C ASP A 86 8.70 -14.20 -0.70
N GLN A 87 8.69 -14.50 -2.01
CA GLN A 87 7.50 -14.59 -2.86
C GLN A 87 6.27 -15.29 -2.25
N PRO A 88 6.36 -16.44 -1.54
CA PRO A 88 5.17 -17.06 -0.92
C PRO A 88 4.41 -16.16 0.07
N PHE A 89 5.06 -15.13 0.60
CA PHE A 89 4.54 -14.18 1.57
C PHE A 89 4.39 -12.77 1.01
N LEU A 90 4.63 -12.60 -0.30
CA LEU A 90 4.46 -11.33 -0.99
C LEU A 90 3.15 -11.32 -1.78
N ALA A 91 2.52 -10.16 -1.81
CA ALA A 91 1.44 -9.81 -2.70
C ALA A 91 1.95 -8.75 -3.69
N PRO A 92 1.34 -8.63 -4.88
CA PRO A 92 1.54 -7.46 -5.73
C PRO A 92 1.20 -6.16 -5.00
N THR A 93 1.69 -5.05 -5.52
CA THR A 93 1.40 -3.73 -4.97
C THR A 93 -0.11 -3.47 -4.89
N PRO A 94 -0.61 -2.86 -3.80
CA PRO A 94 -2.03 -2.60 -3.61
C PRO A 94 -2.55 -1.42 -4.47
N PHE A 95 -1.72 -0.88 -5.37
CA PHE A 95 -2.01 0.30 -6.19
C PHE A 95 -2.10 -0.04 -7.68
N ASP A 96 -1.06 -0.65 -8.23
CA ASP A 96 -0.88 -0.95 -9.66
C ASP A 96 -0.67 -2.44 -9.97
N ALA A 97 -0.66 -3.29 -8.94
CA ALA A 97 -0.39 -4.72 -9.02
C ALA A 97 0.95 -5.08 -9.69
N ASP A 98 1.95 -4.20 -9.54
CA ASP A 98 3.33 -4.52 -9.88
C ASP A 98 3.87 -5.61 -8.93
N PRO A 99 4.78 -6.48 -9.38
CA PRO A 99 5.40 -7.48 -8.52
C PRO A 99 6.17 -6.84 -7.36
N ALA A 100 6.02 -7.40 -6.16
CA ALA A 100 6.81 -6.99 -5.00
C ALA A 100 8.20 -7.66 -5.00
N ASP A 101 9.19 -6.93 -4.49
CA ASP A 101 10.53 -7.39 -4.22
C ASP A 101 10.58 -8.10 -2.85
N PRO A 102 11.40 -9.16 -2.68
CA PRO A 102 11.67 -9.76 -1.38
C PRO A 102 12.23 -8.77 -0.37
N ILE A 103 11.87 -8.95 0.90
CA ILE A 103 12.32 -8.13 2.02
C ILE A 103 13.38 -8.90 2.81
N VAL A 104 14.49 -8.21 3.14
CA VAL A 104 15.58 -8.74 3.95
C VAL A 104 15.78 -7.82 5.15
N LEU A 105 15.77 -8.38 6.36
CA LEU A 105 16.22 -7.68 7.57
C LEU A 105 17.69 -8.06 7.82
N LEU A 106 18.55 -7.05 7.81
CA LEU A 106 20.00 -7.17 7.94
C LEU A 106 20.45 -6.50 9.25
N PRO A 107 20.97 -7.25 10.24
CA PRO A 107 21.57 -6.66 11.43
C PRO A 107 22.91 -6.00 11.07
N ASN A 108 22.89 -4.73 10.67
CA ASN A 108 24.04 -4.07 10.04
C ASN A 108 25.21 -3.81 11.01
N TRP A 109 24.98 -3.94 12.33
CA TRP A 109 26.05 -3.92 13.34
C TRP A 109 27.05 -5.08 13.23
N PHE A 110 26.70 -6.16 12.51
CA PHE A 110 27.65 -7.24 12.20
C PHE A 110 28.33 -7.08 10.83
N GLY A 111 28.03 -6.00 10.12
CA GLY A 111 28.56 -5.70 8.78
C GLY A 111 27.51 -5.73 7.69
N ASN A 112 27.89 -5.18 6.54
CA ASN A 112 27.03 -5.03 5.37
C ASN A 112 26.86 -6.34 4.58
N LEU A 113 25.69 -6.52 3.97
CA LEU A 113 25.48 -7.52 2.92
C LEU A 113 26.19 -7.06 1.64
N THR A 114 27.24 -7.78 1.24
CA THR A 114 28.01 -7.48 0.03
C THR A 114 27.15 -7.64 -1.23
N ALA A 115 27.54 -6.98 -2.32
CA ALA A 115 26.83 -7.11 -3.61
C ALA A 115 26.80 -8.56 -4.11
N THR A 116 27.91 -9.29 -3.95
CA THR A 116 28.01 -10.72 -4.27
C THR A 116 27.05 -11.55 -3.43
N ALA A 117 27.05 -11.39 -2.11
CA ALA A 117 26.15 -12.12 -1.22
C ALA A 117 24.68 -11.82 -1.53
N ALA A 118 24.34 -10.55 -1.81
CA ALA A 118 22.98 -10.15 -2.17
C ALA A 118 22.52 -10.81 -3.49
N ARG A 119 23.39 -10.86 -4.51
CA ARG A 119 23.08 -11.52 -5.78
C ARG A 119 22.91 -13.03 -5.60
N GLU A 120 23.81 -13.68 -4.87
CA GLU A 120 23.72 -15.11 -4.56
C GLU A 120 22.45 -15.44 -3.78
N LEU A 121 22.11 -14.63 -2.77
CA LEU A 121 20.84 -14.77 -2.03
C LEU A 121 19.66 -14.65 -2.99
N ARG A 122 19.64 -13.63 -3.86
CA ARG A 122 18.56 -13.41 -4.83
C ARG A 122 18.32 -14.63 -5.73
N HIS A 123 19.39 -15.27 -6.20
CA HIS A 123 19.31 -16.48 -7.04
C HIS A 123 18.75 -17.70 -6.30
N ARG A 124 18.84 -17.72 -4.97
CA ARG A 124 18.24 -18.78 -4.13
C ARG A 124 16.76 -18.56 -3.84
N LEU A 125 16.21 -17.37 -4.15
CA LEU A 125 14.81 -17.06 -3.91
C LEU A 125 13.90 -17.50 -5.08
N PRO A 126 12.69 -18.00 -4.80
CA PRO A 126 12.13 -18.22 -3.47
C PRO A 126 12.73 -19.44 -2.76
N LEU A 127 12.71 -19.42 -1.43
CA LEU A 127 13.25 -20.46 -0.54
C LEU A 127 12.39 -21.73 -0.58
N ARG A 128 12.53 -22.51 -1.65
CA ARG A 128 11.78 -23.75 -1.91
C ARG A 128 12.35 -24.99 -1.21
N GLY A 129 13.63 -24.95 -0.86
CA GLY A 129 14.30 -26.06 -0.18
C GLY A 129 13.77 -26.30 1.24
N PRO A 130 13.89 -27.54 1.76
CA PRO A 130 13.52 -27.84 3.14
C PRO A 130 14.28 -26.93 4.11
N SER A 131 13.65 -26.62 5.25
CA SER A 131 14.35 -25.97 6.35
C SER A 131 15.21 -26.97 7.10
N GLU A 132 16.34 -26.55 7.64
CA GLU A 132 17.18 -27.35 8.54
C GLU A 132 16.64 -27.41 9.97
N GLY A 133 15.60 -26.64 10.26
CA GLY A 133 14.97 -26.62 11.57
C GLY A 133 13.98 -25.50 11.73
N THR A 134 13.33 -25.49 12.90
CA THR A 134 12.47 -24.40 13.34
C THR A 134 13.10 -23.71 14.54
N VAL A 135 13.18 -22.39 14.50
CA VAL A 135 13.60 -21.55 15.63
C VAL A 135 12.36 -20.94 16.27
N ARG A 136 12.33 -20.89 17.60
CA ARG A 136 11.32 -20.15 18.34
C ARG A 136 11.80 -18.71 18.49
N TRP A 137 11.31 -17.83 17.63
CA TRP A 137 11.65 -16.42 17.60
C TRP A 137 11.04 -15.71 18.80
N ARG A 138 11.89 -15.34 19.75
CA ARG A 138 11.48 -14.66 20.97
C ARG A 138 11.28 -13.17 20.72
N SER A 139 10.15 -12.67 21.19
CA SER A 139 9.75 -11.26 21.20
C SER A 139 9.09 -10.86 22.52
N PHE A 140 9.63 -11.40 23.62
CA PHE A 140 9.23 -11.00 24.97
C PHE A 140 9.45 -9.50 25.15
N GLY A 141 8.56 -8.84 25.90
CA GLY A 141 8.62 -7.40 26.13
C GLY A 141 8.12 -6.52 24.98
N LEU A 142 7.74 -7.09 23.81
CA LEU A 142 7.14 -6.29 22.72
C LEU A 142 5.66 -5.91 22.96
N SER A 143 5.05 -6.29 24.08
CA SER A 143 3.64 -6.00 24.38
C SER A 143 3.36 -4.49 24.46
N GLN A 144 2.16 -4.07 24.04
CA GLN A 144 1.71 -2.67 24.09
C GLN A 144 1.94 -2.01 25.47
N ASP A 145 1.74 -2.76 26.55
CA ASP A 145 1.90 -2.28 27.92
C ASP A 145 3.35 -1.91 28.30
N TYR A 146 4.35 -2.55 27.66
CA TYR A 146 5.76 -2.24 27.91
C TYR A 146 6.15 -0.87 27.33
N TRP A 147 5.40 -0.38 26.33
CA TRP A 147 5.66 0.89 25.63
C TRP A 147 5.05 2.10 26.30
N ALA A 148 4.02 1.93 27.14
CA ALA A 148 3.33 3.03 27.82
C ALA A 148 4.24 3.83 28.78
N GLY A 149 5.36 3.24 29.20
CA GLY A 149 6.36 3.88 30.06
C GLY A 149 7.61 4.41 29.34
N ARG A 150 7.74 4.22 28.01
CA ARG A 150 8.90 4.77 27.28
C ARG A 150 8.64 6.22 26.88
N PRO A 151 9.48 7.18 27.30
CA PRO A 151 9.32 8.55 26.88
C PRO A 151 9.51 8.70 25.37
N ASP A 152 8.59 9.42 24.73
CA ASP A 152 8.54 9.69 23.29
C ASP A 152 9.75 10.53 22.79
N TRP A 153 10.58 11.03 23.71
CA TRP A 153 11.62 12.02 23.43
C TRP A 153 13.05 11.47 23.26
N ARG A 154 13.27 10.15 23.32
CA ARG A 154 14.58 9.58 22.91
C ARG A 154 14.71 9.60 21.38
N TRP A 155 14.78 10.80 20.80
CA TRP A 155 15.22 11.04 19.44
C TRP A 155 16.71 10.68 19.33
N ARG A 156 16.99 9.40 19.21
CA ARG A 156 18.28 8.98 18.71
C ARG A 156 18.30 9.25 17.21
N ALA A 157 19.37 9.87 16.72
CA ALA A 157 19.55 10.02 15.28
C ALA A 157 19.61 8.62 14.64
N GLU A 158 18.60 8.29 13.85
CA GLU A 158 18.59 7.07 13.05
C GLU A 158 19.74 7.12 12.03
N ARG A 159 20.46 6.01 11.90
CA ARG A 159 21.57 5.83 10.95
C ARG A 159 21.43 4.53 10.16
N GLY A 160 20.49 3.67 10.52
CA GLY A 160 20.08 2.53 9.72
C GLY A 160 19.60 2.96 8.34
N THR A 161 19.63 2.04 7.38
CA THR A 161 19.29 2.34 5.99
C THR A 161 18.24 1.41 5.46
N THR A 162 17.45 1.90 4.52
CA THR A 162 16.57 1.07 3.68
C THR A 162 17.01 1.22 2.24
N SER A 163 17.32 0.11 1.56
CA SER A 163 17.81 0.19 0.19
C SER A 163 17.36 -1.00 -0.64
N ARG A 164 17.29 -0.81 -1.97
CA ARG A 164 17.10 -1.92 -2.89
C ARG A 164 18.46 -2.48 -3.32
N ARG A 165 18.72 -3.75 -3.03
CA ARG A 165 19.95 -4.46 -3.41
C ARG A 165 19.60 -5.73 -4.17
N SER A 166 20.09 -5.86 -5.40
CA SER A 166 19.87 -7.07 -6.23
C SER A 166 18.39 -7.48 -6.35
N GLY A 167 17.48 -6.50 -6.44
CA GLY A 167 16.03 -6.75 -6.51
C GLY A 167 15.40 -7.24 -5.21
N MET A 168 15.96 -6.85 -4.06
CA MET A 168 15.41 -7.08 -2.71
C MET A 168 15.42 -5.76 -1.94
N ILE A 169 14.41 -5.52 -1.11
CA ILE A 169 14.38 -4.41 -0.17
C ILE A 169 15.09 -4.84 1.12
N VAL A 170 16.17 -4.15 1.46
CA VAL A 170 17.00 -4.45 2.62
C VAL A 170 16.75 -3.38 3.68
N LEU A 171 16.18 -3.79 4.81
CA LEU A 171 16.05 -2.99 6.03
C LEU A 171 17.27 -3.29 6.91
N ALA A 172 18.13 -2.30 7.12
CA ALA A 172 19.44 -2.47 7.72
C ALA A 172 19.65 -1.52 8.93
N PRO A 173 19.06 -1.81 10.10
CA PRO A 173 19.35 -1.08 11.33
C PRO A 173 20.83 -1.20 11.71
N ILE A 174 21.42 -0.12 12.23
CA ILE A 174 22.85 0.00 12.50
C ILE A 174 23.28 -0.65 13.80
N ASP A 175 22.36 -0.83 14.75
CA ASP A 175 22.61 -1.50 16.03
C ASP A 175 21.32 -2.08 16.64
N PRO A 176 21.43 -2.91 17.70
CA PRO A 176 20.27 -3.52 18.34
C PRO A 176 19.26 -2.53 18.91
N ASP A 177 19.69 -1.36 19.38
CA ASP A 177 18.78 -0.37 19.94
C ASP A 177 17.91 0.25 18.85
N GLU A 178 18.51 0.66 17.73
CA GLU A 178 17.74 1.17 16.59
C GLU A 178 16.80 0.09 16.02
N CYS A 179 17.26 -1.17 15.95
CA CYS A 179 16.41 -2.28 15.53
C CYS A 179 15.18 -2.47 16.45
N ARG A 180 15.34 -2.22 17.76
CA ARG A 180 14.23 -2.20 18.72
C ARG A 180 13.33 -1.00 18.50
N ASP A 181 13.88 0.18 18.28
CA ASP A 181 13.07 1.39 18.07
C ASP A 181 12.20 1.25 16.81
N TRP A 182 12.77 0.76 15.69
CA TRP A 182 11.99 0.40 14.49
C TRP A 182 10.90 -0.63 14.79
N ALA A 183 11.19 -1.65 15.61
CA ALA A 183 10.20 -2.64 15.99
C ALA A 183 9.04 -2.04 16.80
N VAL A 184 9.33 -1.11 17.71
CA VAL A 184 8.33 -0.41 18.54
C VAL A 184 7.45 0.47 17.68
N ASP A 185 8.03 1.27 16.81
CA ASP A 185 7.29 2.17 15.94
C ASP A 185 6.35 1.40 15.04
N VAL A 186 6.83 0.31 14.44
CA VAL A 186 5.99 -0.58 13.63
C VAL A 186 4.92 -1.27 14.47
N ALA A 187 5.20 -1.67 15.72
CA ALA A 187 4.21 -2.30 16.60
C ALA A 187 3.09 -1.33 17.04
N ARG A 188 3.38 -0.02 17.10
CA ARG A 188 2.43 1.05 17.46
C ARG A 188 1.48 1.41 16.32
N MET A 189 1.78 1.01 15.09
CA MET A 189 0.95 1.33 13.94
C MET A 189 -0.44 0.72 14.10
N ASN A 190 -1.48 1.50 13.80
CA ASN A 190 -2.86 1.06 13.93
C ASN A 190 -3.78 1.75 12.93
N THR A 191 -4.57 0.96 12.21
CA THR A 191 -5.56 1.46 11.27
C THR A 191 -6.98 1.54 11.86
N ALA A 192 -7.18 1.51 13.18
CA ALA A 192 -8.51 1.64 13.77
C ALA A 192 -9.13 3.04 13.58
N GLU A 193 -8.33 4.10 13.78
CA GLU A 193 -8.80 5.49 13.68
C GLU A 193 -8.63 6.08 12.28
N ARG A 194 -7.68 5.55 11.50
CA ARG A 194 -7.34 6.01 10.14
C ARG A 194 -7.38 4.83 9.18
N THR A 195 -7.61 5.05 7.89
CA THR A 195 -7.62 3.95 6.90
C THR A 195 -6.22 3.40 6.61
N SER A 196 -5.17 4.14 7.01
CA SER A 196 -3.77 3.79 6.88
C SER A 196 -2.94 4.44 8.00
N ASP A 197 -1.79 3.86 8.29
CA ASP A 197 -0.77 4.40 9.19
C ASP A 197 0.62 4.12 8.60
N HIS A 198 1.62 4.94 8.94
CA HIS A 198 2.98 4.83 8.40
C HIS A 198 4.04 5.19 9.44
N ARG A 199 5.22 4.60 9.29
CA ARG A 199 6.44 4.93 10.04
C ARG A 199 7.62 4.92 9.10
N TYR A 200 8.39 5.99 9.12
CA TYR A 200 9.63 6.07 8.36
C TYR A 200 10.73 5.25 9.04
N LEU A 201 11.68 4.78 8.24
CA LEU A 201 12.85 4.04 8.69
C LEU A 201 14.12 4.70 8.14
N GLY A 202 15.07 4.95 9.03
CA GLY A 202 16.35 5.55 8.72
C GLY A 202 16.36 7.07 8.87
N PRO A 203 17.52 7.71 8.66
CA PRO A 203 17.65 9.16 8.79
C PRO A 203 16.82 9.89 7.74
N TRP A 204 16.28 11.05 8.13
CA TRP A 204 15.81 12.03 7.17
C TRP A 204 17.00 12.70 6.47
N ARG A 205 17.13 12.52 5.16
CA ARG A 205 18.16 13.13 4.30
C ARG A 205 17.51 13.76 3.07
N HIS A 206 16.68 14.79 3.30
CA HIS A 206 15.79 15.38 2.28
C HIS A 206 14.72 14.39 1.77
N GLY A 207 14.33 13.47 2.63
CA GLY A 207 13.51 12.30 2.34
C GLY A 207 13.96 11.14 3.22
N TYR A 208 13.09 10.14 3.39
CA TYR A 208 13.46 8.92 4.08
C TYR A 208 13.82 7.83 3.08
N ASP A 209 14.79 7.00 3.45
CA ASP A 209 15.19 5.86 2.63
C ASP A 209 14.14 4.75 2.64
N GLY A 210 13.40 4.62 3.74
CA GLY A 210 12.39 3.59 3.94
C GLY A 210 11.15 4.05 4.69
N GLU A 211 10.05 3.33 4.47
CA GLU A 211 8.79 3.51 5.19
C GLU A 211 8.07 2.17 5.32
N VAL A 212 7.54 1.88 6.50
CA VAL A 212 6.52 0.84 6.69
C VAL A 212 5.16 1.52 6.65
N GLN A 213 4.27 1.02 5.81
CA GLN A 213 2.92 1.56 5.68
C GLN A 213 1.89 0.43 5.74
N ILE A 214 0.86 0.62 6.56
CA ILE A 214 -0.23 -0.35 6.68
C ILE A 214 -1.55 0.23 6.23
N PHE A 215 -2.42 -0.64 5.72
CA PHE A 215 -3.76 -0.29 5.24
C PHE A 215 -4.80 -1.22 5.85
N ARG A 216 -5.89 -0.63 6.36
CA ARG A 216 -7.02 -1.37 6.93
C ARG A 216 -7.59 -2.41 5.96
N HIS A 217 -7.57 -2.08 4.67
CA HIS A 217 -8.14 -2.89 3.60
C HIS A 217 -7.07 -3.41 2.63
N PHE A 218 -5.84 -3.63 3.11
CA PHE A 218 -4.69 -4.06 2.29
C PHE A 218 -5.04 -5.17 1.28
N HIS A 219 -5.60 -6.29 1.74
CA HIS A 219 -5.95 -7.42 0.85
C HIS A 219 -7.00 -7.07 -0.19
N GLN A 220 -8.00 -6.24 0.16
CA GLN A 220 -8.99 -5.76 -0.78
C GLN A 220 -8.35 -4.83 -1.82
N MET A 221 -7.44 -3.96 -1.39
CA MET A 221 -6.70 -3.06 -2.28
C MET A 221 -5.86 -3.84 -3.30
N VAL A 222 -5.14 -4.88 -2.86
CA VAL A 222 -4.43 -5.82 -3.75
C VAL A 222 -5.39 -6.46 -4.76
N GLY A 223 -6.53 -6.98 -4.31
CA GLY A 223 -7.53 -7.58 -5.20
C GLY A 223 -8.09 -6.60 -6.23
N VAL A 224 -8.35 -5.35 -5.82
CA VAL A 224 -8.79 -4.26 -6.70
C VAL A 224 -7.71 -3.92 -7.72
N ALA A 225 -6.47 -3.71 -7.30
CA ALA A 225 -5.36 -3.36 -8.19
C ALA A 225 -5.12 -4.46 -9.24
N ALA A 226 -5.17 -5.73 -8.82
CA ALA A 226 -5.03 -6.86 -9.74
C ALA A 226 -6.16 -6.92 -10.77
N ARG A 227 -7.40 -6.63 -10.35
CA ARG A 227 -8.55 -6.54 -11.27
C ARG A 227 -8.40 -5.36 -12.22
N ALA A 228 -8.04 -4.19 -11.71
CA ALA A 228 -7.83 -2.99 -12.51
C ALA A 228 -6.75 -3.21 -13.57
N ARG A 229 -5.61 -3.79 -13.19
CA ARG A 229 -4.53 -4.13 -14.12
C ARG A 229 -5.02 -5.02 -15.27
N ARG A 230 -5.73 -6.11 -14.98
CA ARG A 230 -6.32 -6.96 -16.03
C ARG A 230 -7.23 -6.16 -16.95
N GLN A 231 -8.15 -5.39 -16.39
CA GLN A 231 -9.10 -4.58 -17.17
C GLN A 231 -8.44 -3.51 -18.04
N VAL A 232 -7.30 -2.95 -17.61
CA VAL A 232 -6.52 -2.00 -18.42
C VAL A 232 -5.77 -2.70 -19.54
N LEU A 233 -5.18 -3.86 -19.27
CA LEU A 233 -4.46 -4.64 -20.27
C LEU A 233 -5.39 -5.23 -21.33
N ASP A 234 -6.64 -5.55 -20.97
CA ASP A 234 -7.65 -6.12 -21.86
C ASP A 234 -8.44 -5.05 -22.68
N ARG A 235 -8.00 -3.77 -22.69
CA ARG A 235 -8.72 -2.70 -23.40
C ARG A 235 -8.65 -2.90 -24.92
N PRO A 236 -9.76 -2.65 -25.67
CA PRO A 236 -9.77 -2.76 -27.13
C PRO A 236 -8.76 -1.85 -27.83
N ASP A 237 -8.56 -0.65 -27.29
CA ASP A 237 -7.62 0.35 -27.81
C ASP A 237 -6.16 0.07 -27.40
N GLY A 238 -5.93 -1.03 -26.68
CA GLY A 238 -4.65 -1.39 -26.05
C GLY A 238 -4.38 -0.63 -24.73
N PRO A 239 -3.47 -1.14 -23.89
CA PRO A 239 -2.98 -0.39 -22.74
C PRO A 239 -2.03 0.73 -23.18
N PRO A 240 -1.83 1.79 -22.36
CA PRO A 240 -0.75 2.74 -22.57
C PRO A 240 0.61 2.02 -22.72
N ALA A 241 1.41 2.45 -23.70
CA ALA A 241 2.71 1.83 -24.00
C ALA A 241 3.79 2.23 -22.98
N ASP A 242 3.68 3.42 -22.39
CA ASP A 242 4.63 3.91 -21.41
C ASP A 242 4.28 3.39 -19.98
N PRO A 243 5.27 3.01 -19.17
CA PRO A 243 5.02 2.44 -17.85
C PRO A 243 4.28 3.36 -16.88
N GLU A 244 4.48 4.67 -16.99
CA GLU A 244 3.86 5.65 -16.10
C GLU A 244 2.38 5.85 -16.44
N GLY A 245 2.05 6.04 -17.72
CA GLY A 245 0.69 6.08 -18.24
C GLY A 245 -0.07 4.80 -17.93
N LEU A 246 0.59 3.63 -18.02
CA LEU A 246 -0.01 2.37 -17.60
C LEU A 246 -0.38 2.39 -16.11
N ARG A 247 0.51 2.86 -15.23
CA ARG A 247 0.22 2.99 -13.79
C ARG A 247 -0.96 3.92 -13.53
N TYR A 248 -0.97 5.11 -14.14
CA TYR A 248 -2.09 6.05 -13.98
C TYR A 248 -3.41 5.46 -14.47
N ALA A 249 -3.41 4.75 -15.61
CA ALA A 249 -4.60 4.06 -16.10
C ALA A 249 -5.11 3.00 -15.11
N ILE A 250 -4.21 2.26 -14.45
CA ILE A 250 -4.56 1.26 -13.42
C ILE A 250 -5.07 1.94 -12.16
N TRP A 251 -4.49 3.07 -11.74
CA TRP A 251 -4.95 3.82 -10.57
C TRP A 251 -6.34 4.40 -10.80
N ALA A 252 -6.59 4.97 -11.98
CA ALA A 252 -7.89 5.46 -12.40
C ALA A 252 -8.93 4.33 -12.42
N GLU A 253 -8.59 3.19 -13.02
CA GLU A 253 -9.48 2.03 -13.05
C GLU A 253 -9.74 1.46 -11.65
N SER A 254 -8.73 1.45 -10.78
CA SER A 254 -8.88 1.06 -9.37
C SER A 254 -9.82 2.00 -8.62
N ALA A 255 -9.71 3.31 -8.83
CA ALA A 255 -10.64 4.30 -8.29
C ALA A 255 -12.06 4.10 -8.87
N ARG A 256 -12.17 3.67 -10.13
CA ARG A 256 -13.44 3.31 -10.76
C ARG A 256 -14.11 2.12 -10.06
N ILE A 257 -13.38 1.02 -9.92
CA ILE A 257 -13.84 -0.22 -9.26
C ILE A 257 -14.27 0.05 -7.81
N ARG A 258 -13.54 0.89 -7.07
CA ARG A 258 -13.88 1.25 -5.68
C ARG A 258 -15.04 2.26 -5.57
N GLY A 259 -15.57 2.76 -6.68
CA GLY A 259 -16.56 3.84 -6.68
C GLY A 259 -16.00 5.18 -6.18
N GLN A 260 -14.67 5.33 -6.13
CA GLN A 260 -13.96 6.50 -5.63
C GLN A 260 -13.75 7.59 -6.69
N HIS A 261 -13.80 7.24 -7.98
CA HIS A 261 -13.91 8.21 -9.09
C HIS A 261 -15.06 9.22 -8.92
N LEU A 262 -16.02 8.92 -8.04
CA LEU A 262 -17.20 9.75 -7.74
C LEU A 262 -17.15 10.39 -6.34
N ARG A 263 -16.01 10.33 -5.64
CA ARG A 263 -15.82 10.95 -4.33
C ARG A 263 -15.30 12.37 -4.48
N ILE A 264 -16.12 13.30 -4.01
CA ILE A 264 -15.81 14.70 -3.72
C ILE A 264 -15.39 14.75 -2.26
N ARG A 265 -14.20 15.26 -1.96
CA ARG A 265 -13.78 15.54 -0.57
C ARG A 265 -13.74 17.05 -0.42
N GLY A 266 -14.68 17.62 0.32
CA GLY A 266 -14.71 19.04 0.63
C GLY A 266 -13.55 19.46 1.53
N ARG A 267 -12.68 20.36 1.05
CA ARG A 267 -12.14 21.49 1.81
C ARG A 267 -11.74 22.62 0.85
N ALA A 268 -12.36 23.77 1.10
CA ALA A 268 -12.19 25.04 0.40
C ALA A 268 -10.72 25.46 0.25
N ARG A 269 -10.25 25.64 -0.99
CA ARG A 269 -10.01 26.99 -1.57
C ARG A 269 -9.41 26.99 -2.98
N TYR A 270 -8.93 25.88 -3.52
CA TYR A 270 -8.42 25.82 -4.90
C TYR A 270 -8.58 24.39 -5.43
N TRP A 271 -9.47 24.16 -6.41
CA TRP A 271 -9.66 22.89 -7.16
C TRP A 271 -9.73 21.56 -6.38
N THR A 272 -9.86 21.56 -5.06
CA THR A 272 -9.66 20.37 -4.22
C THR A 272 -10.87 19.44 -4.10
N ASP A 273 -12.03 19.81 -4.67
CA ASP A 273 -13.30 19.17 -4.30
C ASP A 273 -13.88 18.22 -5.37
N LEU A 274 -13.24 18.08 -6.53
CA LEU A 274 -13.45 16.97 -7.47
C LEU A 274 -12.10 16.28 -7.65
N ASN A 275 -12.04 14.95 -7.56
CA ASN A 275 -10.78 14.25 -7.85
C ASN A 275 -10.34 14.55 -9.30
N GLU A 276 -9.03 14.44 -9.58
CA GLU A 276 -8.44 14.73 -10.89
C GLU A 276 -9.16 14.01 -12.05
N ALA A 277 -9.69 12.80 -11.82
CA ALA A 277 -10.47 12.06 -12.79
C ALA A 277 -11.82 12.73 -13.13
N ALA A 278 -12.50 13.33 -12.17
CA ALA A 278 -13.73 14.08 -12.42
C ALA A 278 -13.44 15.43 -13.11
N GLY A 279 -12.29 16.05 -12.83
CA GLY A 279 -11.79 17.21 -13.59
C GLY A 279 -11.54 16.87 -15.06
N LEU A 280 -10.87 15.74 -15.34
CA LEU A 280 -10.66 15.24 -16.70
C LEU A 280 -11.97 14.90 -17.43
N MET A 281 -13.00 14.44 -16.71
CA MET A 281 -14.32 14.19 -17.28
C MET A 281 -15.10 15.46 -17.62
N LEU A 282 -14.85 16.57 -16.91
CA LEU A 282 -15.54 17.85 -17.09
C LEU A 282 -14.91 18.74 -18.17
N GLY A 283 -13.60 18.60 -18.41
CA GLY A 283 -12.88 19.34 -19.45
C GLY A 283 -13.55 19.30 -20.84
N PRO A 284 -13.97 18.13 -21.35
CA PRO A 284 -14.70 18.03 -22.62
C PRO A 284 -16.04 18.77 -22.67
N ALA A 285 -16.64 19.08 -21.50
CA ALA A 285 -17.86 19.87 -21.38
C ALA A 285 -17.59 21.39 -21.26
N GLY A 286 -16.32 21.80 -21.40
CA GLY A 286 -15.89 23.19 -21.25
C GLY A 286 -15.90 23.69 -19.82
N ILE A 287 -15.85 22.77 -18.83
CA ILE A 287 -15.89 23.11 -17.41
C ILE A 287 -14.53 22.77 -16.81
N ASN A 288 -13.76 23.81 -16.58
CA ASN A 288 -12.41 23.80 -16.04
C ASN A 288 -12.33 24.47 -14.67
N PHE A 289 -13.42 24.94 -14.06
CA PHE A 289 -13.36 25.46 -12.69
C PHE A 289 -14.66 25.17 -11.95
N VAL A 290 -14.59 25.08 -10.61
CA VAL A 290 -15.79 24.93 -9.77
C VAL A 290 -16.71 26.13 -9.92
N SER A 291 -16.17 27.34 -10.11
CA SER A 291 -16.96 28.55 -10.40
C SER A 291 -17.78 28.39 -11.68
N GLU A 292 -17.18 27.86 -12.75
CA GLU A 292 -17.89 27.59 -14.01
C GLU A 292 -18.97 26.51 -13.80
N LEU A 293 -18.70 25.48 -12.98
CA LEU A 293 -19.71 24.48 -12.63
C LEU A 293 -20.87 25.10 -11.82
N GLN A 294 -20.59 26.06 -10.94
CA GLN A 294 -21.61 26.79 -10.18
C GLN A 294 -22.45 27.70 -11.08
N GLU A 295 -21.82 28.36 -12.04
CA GLU A 295 -22.49 29.23 -13.03
C GLU A 295 -23.37 28.43 -13.99
N VAL A 296 -22.85 27.31 -14.52
CA VAL A 296 -23.55 26.46 -15.50
C VAL A 296 -24.61 25.60 -14.82
N GLY A 297 -24.35 25.13 -13.61
CA GLY A 297 -25.23 24.24 -12.86
C GLY A 297 -25.05 22.76 -13.23
N ALA A 298 -25.33 21.87 -12.27
CA ALA A 298 -25.06 20.43 -12.40
C ALA A 298 -25.81 19.74 -13.55
N VAL A 299 -27.04 20.15 -13.83
CA VAL A 299 -27.88 19.53 -14.88
C VAL A 299 -27.35 19.86 -16.28
N GLU A 300 -27.01 21.12 -16.51
CA GLU A 300 -26.49 21.59 -17.79
C GLU A 300 -25.07 21.08 -18.03
N ALA A 301 -24.23 21.07 -16.99
CA ALA A 301 -22.91 20.44 -17.03
C ALA A 301 -23.01 18.96 -17.43
N TYR A 302 -23.91 18.20 -16.80
CA TYR A 302 -24.15 16.79 -17.12
C TYR A 302 -24.61 16.60 -18.57
N ARG A 303 -25.47 17.48 -19.07
CA ARG A 303 -25.93 17.45 -20.46
C ARG A 303 -24.79 17.68 -21.44
N ARG A 304 -23.94 18.70 -21.20
CA ARG A 304 -22.75 18.97 -22.03
C ARG A 304 -21.79 17.78 -22.05
N MET A 305 -21.60 17.10 -20.91
CA MET A 305 -20.81 15.86 -20.84
C MET A 305 -21.44 14.72 -21.65
N ARG A 306 -22.78 14.59 -21.68
CA ARG A 306 -23.46 13.62 -22.56
C ARG A 306 -23.25 13.94 -24.04
N ALA A 307 -23.37 15.21 -24.41
CA ALA A 307 -23.16 15.68 -25.78
C ALA A 307 -21.71 15.45 -26.24
N ALA A 308 -20.74 15.67 -25.35
CA ALA A 308 -19.32 15.38 -25.57
C ALA A 308 -18.97 13.89 -25.47
N GLN A 309 -19.95 12.99 -25.30
CA GLN A 309 -19.79 11.54 -25.21
C GLN A 309 -18.74 11.10 -24.19
N VAL A 310 -18.68 11.77 -23.03
CA VAL A 310 -17.70 11.47 -21.99
C VAL A 310 -17.81 10.00 -21.54
N ARG A 311 -16.71 9.26 -21.67
CA ARG A 311 -16.66 7.81 -21.38
C ARG A 311 -16.95 7.53 -19.90
N GLY A 312 -17.87 6.60 -19.62
CA GLY A 312 -18.20 6.19 -18.25
C GLY A 312 -19.11 7.16 -17.49
N LEU A 313 -19.72 8.13 -18.18
CA LEU A 313 -20.69 9.04 -17.60
C LEU A 313 -21.95 8.30 -17.11
N ASP A 314 -22.33 8.52 -15.85
CA ASP A 314 -23.57 8.00 -15.28
C ASP A 314 -24.22 9.01 -14.32
N LEU A 315 -25.46 8.73 -13.88
CA LEU A 315 -26.24 9.64 -13.03
C LEU A 315 -25.59 9.97 -11.69
N ARG A 316 -24.60 9.18 -11.24
CA ARG A 316 -23.87 9.48 -10.01
C ARG A 316 -22.97 10.71 -10.20
N MET A 317 -22.53 10.99 -11.42
CA MET A 317 -21.82 12.23 -11.77
C MET A 317 -22.74 13.45 -11.67
N LEU A 318 -24.01 13.35 -12.11
CA LEU A 318 -24.99 14.42 -11.92
C LEU A 318 -25.18 14.78 -10.44
N TRP A 319 -25.30 13.77 -9.57
CA TRP A 319 -25.41 14.00 -8.13
C TRP A 319 -24.11 14.52 -7.51
N ALA A 320 -22.96 14.08 -8.04
CA ALA A 320 -21.65 14.57 -7.60
C ALA A 320 -21.54 16.08 -7.87
N MET A 321 -21.86 16.54 -9.08
CA MET A 321 -21.85 17.96 -9.41
C MET A 321 -22.81 18.79 -8.56
N ASP A 322 -24.04 18.31 -8.31
CA ASP A 322 -24.98 19.00 -7.42
C ASP A 322 -24.45 19.11 -5.99
N ALA A 323 -23.78 18.06 -5.51
CA ALA A 323 -23.16 18.04 -4.18
C ALA A 323 -21.99 19.04 -4.07
N VAL A 324 -21.17 19.19 -5.13
CA VAL A 324 -20.12 20.21 -5.20
C VAL A 324 -20.71 21.61 -5.10
N ILE A 325 -21.73 21.90 -5.91
CA ILE A 325 -22.36 23.23 -5.97
C ILE A 325 -22.97 23.59 -4.62
N THR A 326 -23.58 22.62 -3.94
CA THR A 326 -24.28 22.83 -2.66
C THR A 326 -23.41 22.63 -1.43
N GLY A 327 -22.12 22.28 -1.59
CA GLY A 327 -21.18 22.11 -0.48
C GLY A 327 -21.50 20.95 0.45
N ILE A 328 -22.19 19.91 -0.02
CA ILE A 328 -22.56 18.71 0.76
C ILE A 328 -21.87 17.45 0.25
N ASP A 329 -21.85 16.39 1.05
CA ASP A 329 -21.43 15.07 0.55
C ASP A 329 -22.47 14.54 -0.46
N ARG A 330 -22.03 13.95 -1.58
CA ARG A 330 -22.90 13.27 -2.57
C ARG A 330 -23.83 12.24 -1.91
N ALA A 331 -23.36 11.54 -0.88
CA ALA A 331 -24.16 10.60 -0.12
C ALA A 331 -25.33 11.28 0.62
N ALA A 332 -25.17 12.55 0.99
CA ALA A 332 -26.18 13.37 1.65
C ALA A 332 -27.19 14.01 0.67
N VAL A 333 -26.98 13.90 -0.65
CA VAL A 333 -27.97 14.37 -1.65
C VAL A 333 -29.23 13.52 -1.52
N SER A 334 -30.30 14.15 -1.02
CA SER A 334 -31.55 13.48 -0.67
C SER A 334 -32.23 12.81 -1.89
N PRO A 335 -33.01 11.73 -1.70
CA PRO A 335 -33.77 11.11 -2.79
C PRO A 335 -34.72 12.09 -3.50
N MET A 336 -35.26 13.08 -2.78
CA MET A 336 -36.08 14.14 -3.35
C MET A 336 -35.28 15.04 -4.29
N ARG A 337 -34.09 15.48 -3.88
CA ARG A 337 -33.20 16.29 -4.71
C ARG A 337 -32.76 15.55 -5.97
N ARG A 338 -32.43 14.26 -5.86
CA ARG A 338 -32.10 13.41 -7.02
C ARG A 338 -33.25 13.35 -8.04
N ARG A 339 -34.49 13.22 -7.57
CA ARG A 339 -35.68 13.24 -8.46
C ARG A 339 -35.86 14.60 -9.15
N GLN A 340 -35.64 15.71 -8.43
CA GLN A 340 -35.69 17.05 -9.02
C GLN A 340 -34.66 17.23 -10.15
N LEU A 341 -33.40 16.83 -9.92
CA LEU A 341 -32.35 16.92 -10.94
C LEU A 341 -32.68 16.11 -12.20
N LEU A 342 -33.26 14.92 -12.03
CA LEU A 342 -33.70 14.09 -13.16
C LEU A 342 -34.88 14.72 -13.92
N THR A 343 -35.82 15.33 -13.22
CA THR A 343 -36.94 16.06 -13.85
C THR A 343 -36.43 17.26 -14.64
N GLN A 344 -35.48 18.01 -14.09
CA GLN A 344 -34.85 19.15 -14.76
C GLN A 344 -34.11 18.70 -16.02
N LEU A 345 -33.31 17.62 -15.94
CA LEU A 345 -32.61 17.07 -17.10
C LEU A 345 -33.58 16.67 -18.22
N ARG A 346 -34.69 15.98 -17.88
CA ARG A 346 -35.73 15.59 -18.86
C ARG A 346 -36.50 16.77 -19.45
N ALA A 347 -36.63 17.86 -18.71
CA ALA A 347 -37.26 19.08 -19.22
C ALA A 347 -36.34 19.80 -20.20
N LEU A 348 -35.03 19.78 -19.93
CA LEU A 348 -34.01 20.36 -20.80
C LEU A 348 -33.88 19.59 -22.11
N ASP A 349 -33.78 18.25 -22.05
CA ASP A 349 -33.71 17.37 -23.23
C ASP A 349 -34.93 17.55 -24.16
N ARG A 350 -36.13 17.82 -23.59
CA ARG A 350 -37.36 18.06 -24.34
C ARG A 350 -37.41 19.42 -25.04
N ARG A 351 -36.76 20.45 -24.49
CA ARG A 351 -36.70 21.78 -25.10
C ARG A 351 -35.78 21.80 -26.32
N GLU A 352 -34.68 21.05 -26.29
CA GLU A 352 -33.78 20.91 -27.45
C GLU A 352 -34.33 20.00 -28.55
N SER A 353 -35.24 19.07 -28.23
CA SER A 353 -35.87 18.23 -29.26
C SER A 353 -37.00 18.94 -30.01
N ALA A 354 -37.39 20.15 -29.57
CA ALA A 354 -38.51 20.93 -30.07
C ALA A 354 -38.09 22.22 -30.79
N GLY A 355 -36.79 22.53 -30.82
CA GLY A 355 -36.17 23.59 -31.63
C GLY A 355 -35.17 22.98 -32.58
#